data_AF-A0A2R6M034-F1
#
_entry.id   AF-A0A2R6M034-F1
#
_cell.length_a   1.000
_cell.length_b   1.000
_cell.length_c   1.000
_cell.angle_alpha   90.00
_cell.angle_beta   90.00
_cell.angle_gamma   90.00
#
_symmetry.space_group_name_H-M   'P 1'
#
loop_
_entity.id
_entity.type
_entity.pdbx_description
1 polymer ?
#
loop_
_entity_poly.entity_id
_entity_poly.type
_entity_poly.pdbx_seq_one_letter_code
_entity_poly.pdbx_strand_id
1 'polypeptide(L)'
;MRVEREFAVFAVLLVALAANPVWFFPHAEDSTYEYRAVEITDENRHRFVERHPDVLECLPVERQRACGFEVAAAHGGVPVNASGTQYAGSSEYEYVDFPTEYYRPTIVETDDDTRLTLENVSAAEIVADLAYPYADATEQARTVVREGETVVYSSVPDRDRIVSREGRYYFLEPTYDAGQPLGGWVPRYRWAMWLGTVPLSFAAMWRWT
;
A
#
# COMPACT_ATOMS: atom_id res chain seq x y z
N MET A 1 32.07 45.84 -22.58
CA MET A 1 32.85 44.74 -21.98
C MET A 1 32.55 44.45 -20.50
N ARG A 2 32.73 45.34 -19.51
CA ARG A 2 32.45 44.97 -18.08
C ARG A 2 30.95 44.72 -17.80
N VAL A 3 30.08 45.55 -18.38
CA VAL A 3 28.62 45.48 -18.24
C VAL A 3 28.02 44.23 -18.88
N GLU A 4 28.52 43.81 -20.04
CA GLU A 4 28.04 42.60 -20.76
C GLU A 4 28.32 41.31 -19.96
N ARG A 5 29.46 41.27 -19.26
CA ARG A 5 29.86 40.13 -18.44
C ARG A 5 29.01 40.00 -17.17
N GLU A 6 28.68 41.13 -16.54
CA GLU A 6 27.80 41.17 -15.36
C GLU A 6 26.38 40.72 -15.72
N PHE A 7 25.88 41.12 -16.89
CA PHE A 7 24.56 40.72 -17.38
C PHE A 7 24.47 39.22 -17.71
N ALA A 8 25.49 38.68 -18.39
CA ALA A 8 25.56 37.25 -18.69
C ALA A 8 25.57 36.40 -17.41
N VAL A 9 26.32 36.84 -16.39
CA VAL A 9 26.33 36.18 -15.07
C VAL A 9 24.96 36.23 -14.40
N PHE A 10 24.25 37.37 -14.49
CA PHE A 10 22.91 37.51 -13.92
C PHE A 10 21.87 36.61 -14.62
N ALA A 11 21.91 36.53 -15.94
CA ALA A 11 21.03 35.65 -16.73
C ALA A 11 21.29 34.17 -16.41
N VAL A 12 22.54 33.75 -16.30
CA VAL A 12 22.91 32.38 -15.90
C VAL A 12 22.44 32.07 -14.48
N LEU A 13 22.59 33.01 -13.54
CA LEU A 13 22.08 32.86 -12.17
C LEU A 13 20.56 32.73 -12.13
N LEU A 14 19.82 33.53 -12.90
CA LEU A 14 18.36 33.45 -12.99
C LEU A 14 17.89 32.10 -13.56
N VAL A 15 18.56 31.59 -14.60
CA VAL A 15 18.27 30.27 -15.17
C VAL A 15 18.61 29.17 -14.17
N ALA A 16 19.75 29.25 -13.48
CA ALA A 16 20.13 28.30 -12.44
C ALA A 16 19.13 28.29 -11.27
N LEU A 17 18.68 29.47 -10.82
CA LEU A 17 17.65 29.62 -9.79
C LEU A 17 16.27 29.10 -10.26
N ALA A 18 15.90 29.30 -11.52
CA ALA A 18 14.64 28.80 -12.08
C ALA A 18 14.66 27.27 -12.34
N ALA A 19 15.82 26.70 -12.66
CA ALA A 19 16.01 25.26 -12.78
C ALA A 19 16.14 24.57 -11.41
N ASN A 20 16.50 25.31 -10.36
CA ASN A 20 16.73 24.81 -9.00
C ASN A 20 15.57 23.97 -8.43
N PRO A 21 14.30 24.41 -8.51
CA PRO A 21 13.18 23.66 -7.94
C PRO A 21 12.91 22.34 -8.66
N VAL A 22 13.29 22.22 -9.93
CA VAL A 22 13.12 20.98 -10.72
C VAL A 22 14.12 19.92 -10.26
N TRP A 23 15.35 20.33 -9.96
CA TRP A 23 16.40 19.43 -9.48
C TRP A 23 16.23 19.04 -8.01
N PHE A 24 15.81 19.97 -7.15
CA PHE A 24 15.68 19.71 -5.72
C PHE A 24 14.38 18.99 -5.33
N PHE A 25 13.33 19.06 -6.15
CA PHE A 25 12.05 18.40 -5.87
C PHE A 25 11.53 17.63 -7.10
N PRO A 26 12.24 16.59 -7.56
CA PRO A 26 11.84 15.81 -8.75
C PRO A 26 10.48 15.13 -8.55
N HIS A 27 10.11 14.79 -7.32
CA HIS A 27 8.87 14.07 -6.95
C HIS A 27 7.76 14.98 -6.41
N ALA A 28 7.79 16.29 -6.71
CA ALA A 28 6.78 17.23 -6.22
C ALA A 28 5.35 16.93 -6.70
N GLU A 29 5.22 16.13 -7.77
CA GLU A 29 3.94 15.73 -8.37
C GLU A 29 3.46 14.36 -7.86
N ASP A 30 4.31 13.61 -7.16
CA ASP A 30 3.99 12.26 -6.69
C ASP A 30 3.26 12.32 -5.34
N SER A 31 2.28 11.43 -5.16
CA SER A 31 1.67 11.21 -3.85
C SER A 31 2.67 10.54 -2.92
N THR A 32 2.85 11.10 -1.73
CA THR A 32 3.72 10.54 -0.70
C THR A 32 2.90 9.75 0.30
N TYR A 33 3.31 8.53 0.60
CA TYR A 33 2.66 7.65 1.57
C TYR A 33 3.64 7.37 2.70
N GLU A 34 3.21 7.60 3.93
CA GLU A 34 4.02 7.34 5.11
C GLU A 34 3.62 5.98 5.69
N TYR A 35 4.62 5.11 5.85
CA TYR A 35 4.42 3.78 6.41
C TYR A 35 5.39 3.53 7.54
N ARG A 36 4.93 2.68 8.47
CA ARG A 36 5.72 2.12 9.55
C ARG A 36 5.67 0.60 9.50
N ALA A 37 6.83 -0.03 9.46
CA ALA A 37 7.00 -1.45 9.69
C ALA A 37 6.82 -1.74 11.19
N VAL A 38 5.79 -2.51 11.51
CA VAL A 38 5.53 -3.01 12.85
C VAL A 38 5.79 -4.50 12.87
N GLU A 39 6.70 -4.96 13.73
CA GLU A 39 6.95 -6.39 13.90
C GLU A 39 5.71 -7.07 14.49
N ILE A 40 5.30 -8.17 13.85
CA ILE A 40 4.17 -8.99 14.29
C ILE A 40 4.70 -10.01 15.30
N THR A 41 4.20 -9.92 16.52
CA THR A 41 4.53 -10.78 17.66
C THR A 41 3.31 -11.60 18.09
N ASP A 42 3.47 -12.50 19.07
CA ASP A 42 2.35 -13.24 19.66
C ASP A 42 1.30 -12.31 20.27
N GLU A 43 1.72 -11.18 20.83
CA GLU A 43 0.83 -10.25 21.56
C GLU A 43 -0.02 -9.36 20.64
N ASN A 44 0.44 -9.10 19.40
CA ASN A 44 -0.22 -8.13 18.52
C ASN A 44 -0.77 -8.73 17.21
N ARG A 45 -0.49 -10.00 16.90
CA ARG A 45 -0.90 -10.63 15.63
C ARG A 45 -2.39 -10.56 15.34
N HIS A 46 -3.23 -10.74 16.37
CA HIS A 46 -4.69 -10.74 16.23
C HIS A 46 -5.18 -9.44 15.58
N ARG A 47 -4.64 -8.29 15.99
CA ARG A 47 -4.97 -6.97 15.42
C ARG A 47 -4.67 -6.87 13.92
N PHE A 48 -3.63 -7.55 13.44
CA PHE A 48 -3.23 -7.50 12.03
C PHE A 48 -4.01 -8.49 11.17
N VAL A 49 -4.37 -9.64 11.74
CA VAL A 49 -5.25 -10.63 11.09
C VAL A 49 -6.66 -10.06 10.91
N GLU A 50 -7.28 -9.54 11.98
CA GLU A 50 -8.64 -8.99 11.97
C GLU A 50 -8.87 -7.88 10.92
N ARG A 51 -7.81 -7.16 10.54
CA ARG A 51 -7.88 -6.02 9.61
C ARG A 51 -7.40 -6.36 8.20
N HIS A 52 -7.06 -7.62 7.94
CA HIS A 52 -6.57 -8.03 6.63
C HIS A 52 -7.73 -8.17 5.65
N PRO A 53 -7.60 -7.69 4.40
CA PRO A 53 -8.68 -7.79 3.40
C PRO A 53 -9.10 -9.24 3.10
N ASP A 54 -8.18 -10.19 3.25
CA ASP A 54 -8.45 -11.61 3.00
C ASP A 54 -9.00 -12.36 4.24
N VAL A 55 -9.35 -11.65 5.31
CA VAL A 55 -9.93 -12.21 6.54
C VAL A 55 -11.35 -11.67 6.72
N LEU A 56 -12.35 -12.54 6.64
CA LEU A 56 -13.74 -12.21 6.88
C LEU A 56 -14.04 -12.19 8.37
N GLU A 57 -14.32 -11.02 8.92
CA GLU A 57 -14.66 -10.83 10.33
C GLU A 57 -16.14 -11.16 10.62
N CYS A 58 -16.38 -12.19 11.44
CA CYS A 58 -17.70 -12.67 11.82
C CYS A 58 -18.00 -12.40 13.30
N LEU A 59 -18.27 -11.13 13.63
CA LEU A 59 -18.60 -10.71 14.99
C LEU A 59 -20.04 -11.07 15.42
N PRO A 60 -20.26 -11.42 16.71
CA PRO A 60 -21.54 -11.88 17.24
C PRO A 60 -22.55 -10.75 17.52
N VAL A 61 -22.08 -9.50 17.57
CA VAL A 61 -22.89 -8.36 18.05
C VAL A 61 -23.72 -7.74 16.94
N GLU A 62 -23.28 -7.85 15.69
CA GLU A 62 -24.07 -7.48 14.53
C GLU A 62 -24.56 -8.75 13.87
N ARG A 63 -25.88 -8.96 13.87
CA ARG A 63 -26.54 -10.00 13.07
C ARG A 63 -26.41 -9.66 11.58
N GLN A 64 -25.18 -9.54 11.07
CA GLN A 64 -24.94 -9.50 9.66
C GLN A 64 -25.37 -10.86 9.14
N ARG A 65 -26.42 -10.86 8.31
CA ARG A 65 -26.85 -12.05 7.57
C ARG A 65 -25.69 -12.67 6.75
N ALA A 66 -24.59 -11.93 6.58
CA ALA A 66 -23.37 -12.32 5.88
C ALA A 66 -22.76 -13.62 6.44
N CYS A 67 -22.49 -13.71 7.74
CA CYS A 67 -21.74 -14.85 8.31
C CYS A 67 -22.56 -16.13 8.58
N GLY A 68 -23.81 -16.19 8.12
CA GLY A 68 -24.69 -17.34 8.39
C GLY A 68 -24.18 -18.63 7.74
N PHE A 69 -23.51 -18.51 6.59
CA PHE A 69 -22.94 -19.65 5.88
C PHE A 69 -21.70 -20.19 6.59
N GLU A 70 -20.84 -19.31 7.07
CA GLU A 70 -19.59 -19.62 7.78
C GLU A 70 -19.89 -20.27 9.13
N VAL A 71 -20.89 -19.75 9.86
CA VAL A 71 -21.36 -20.37 11.11
C VAL A 71 -21.89 -21.78 10.84
N ALA A 72 -22.68 -21.97 9.77
CA ALA A 72 -23.17 -23.30 9.42
C ALA A 72 -22.02 -24.23 8.96
N ALA A 73 -21.02 -23.70 8.27
CA ALA A 73 -19.85 -24.44 7.81
C ALA A 73 -18.97 -24.88 8.98
N ALA A 74 -18.81 -24.06 10.02
CA ALA A 74 -18.12 -24.41 11.27
C ALA A 74 -18.83 -25.53 12.05
N HIS A 75 -20.17 -25.59 12.03
CA HIS A 75 -20.96 -26.46 12.92
C HIS A 75 -21.48 -27.76 12.27
N GLY A 76 -20.94 -28.17 11.12
CA GLY A 76 -21.37 -29.40 10.44
C GLY A 76 -21.24 -29.37 8.93
N GLY A 77 -20.66 -28.31 8.38
CA GLY A 77 -20.52 -28.10 6.95
C GLY A 77 -21.82 -27.69 6.27
N VAL A 78 -21.70 -26.96 5.17
CA VAL A 78 -22.82 -26.60 4.30
C VAL A 78 -22.72 -27.43 3.02
N PRO A 79 -23.77 -28.19 2.64
CA PRO A 79 -23.76 -28.90 1.37
C PRO A 79 -23.71 -27.88 0.23
N VAL A 80 -22.78 -28.07 -0.70
CA VAL A 80 -22.61 -27.24 -1.88
C VAL A 80 -22.68 -28.13 -3.13
N ASN A 81 -23.31 -27.63 -4.19
CA ASN A 81 -23.25 -28.34 -5.48
C ASN A 81 -21.80 -28.35 -5.98
N ALA A 82 -21.40 -29.33 -6.81
CA ALA A 82 -20.04 -29.42 -7.36
C ALA A 82 -19.59 -28.15 -8.14
N SER A 83 -20.54 -27.34 -8.65
CA SER A 83 -20.28 -26.01 -9.25
C SER A 83 -20.05 -24.89 -8.21
N GLY A 84 -20.27 -25.17 -6.93
CA GLY A 84 -20.09 -24.29 -5.77
C GLY A 84 -18.69 -24.38 -5.15
N THR A 85 -17.76 -25.14 -5.74
CA THR A 85 -16.32 -25.09 -5.42
C THR A 85 -15.74 -23.67 -5.53
N GLN A 86 -16.39 -22.80 -6.31
CA GLN A 86 -16.10 -21.37 -6.37
C GLN A 86 -16.26 -20.63 -5.03
N TYR A 87 -16.91 -21.20 -4.01
CA TYR A 87 -17.07 -20.57 -2.69
C TYR A 87 -15.90 -20.87 -1.74
N ALA A 88 -15.24 -22.02 -1.88
CA ALA A 88 -14.01 -22.29 -1.12
C ALA A 88 -12.77 -21.69 -1.78
N GLY A 89 -12.86 -21.35 -3.06
CA GLY A 89 -11.88 -20.54 -3.78
C GLY A 89 -12.42 -19.17 -4.20
N SER A 90 -13.49 -18.67 -3.57
CA SER A 90 -13.99 -17.33 -3.93
C SER A 90 -12.93 -16.34 -3.53
N SER A 91 -12.49 -15.52 -4.47
CA SER A 91 -11.47 -14.49 -4.29
C SER A 91 -11.86 -13.37 -3.32
N GLU A 92 -12.90 -13.57 -2.51
CA GLU A 92 -13.42 -12.56 -1.59
C GLU A 92 -12.72 -12.62 -0.22
N TYR A 93 -12.36 -13.81 0.26
CA TYR A 93 -11.58 -13.99 1.50
C TYR A 93 -10.92 -15.38 1.55
N GLU A 94 -9.80 -15.49 2.26
CA GLU A 94 -9.06 -16.75 2.47
C GLU A 94 -9.27 -17.33 3.88
N TYR A 95 -9.64 -16.49 4.84
CA TYR A 95 -9.83 -16.88 6.24
C TYR A 95 -11.11 -16.28 6.81
N VAL A 96 -11.62 -16.89 7.87
CA VAL A 96 -12.76 -16.41 8.65
C VAL A 96 -12.31 -16.23 10.09
N ASP A 97 -12.60 -15.05 10.64
CA ASP A 97 -12.36 -14.71 12.03
C ASP A 97 -13.67 -14.76 12.83
N PHE A 98 -13.72 -15.62 13.84
CA PHE A 98 -14.75 -15.62 14.87
C PHE A 98 -14.16 -15.13 16.19
N PRO A 99 -14.96 -14.68 17.17
CA PRO A 99 -14.47 -14.01 18.39
C PRO A 99 -13.36 -14.69 19.20
N THR A 100 -13.17 -16.00 19.02
CA THR A 100 -12.19 -16.79 19.76
C THR A 100 -11.32 -17.65 18.86
N GLU A 101 -11.64 -17.78 17.58
CA GLU A 101 -11.11 -18.84 16.72
C GLU A 101 -11.05 -18.37 15.27
N TYR A 102 -9.99 -18.80 14.57
CA TYR A 102 -9.85 -18.56 13.15
C TYR A 102 -10.04 -19.83 12.36
N TYR A 103 -10.51 -19.67 11.13
CA TYR A 103 -10.81 -20.78 10.27
C TYR A 103 -10.37 -20.52 8.83
N ARG A 104 -9.96 -21.60 8.15
CA ARG A 104 -9.77 -21.64 6.71
C ARG A 104 -10.96 -22.38 6.06
N PRO A 105 -11.62 -21.79 5.05
CA PRO A 105 -12.60 -22.51 4.25
C PRO A 105 -11.97 -23.71 3.53
N THR A 106 -12.63 -24.86 3.61
CA THR A 106 -12.18 -26.11 2.99
C THR A 106 -13.37 -26.83 2.35
N ILE A 107 -13.11 -27.62 1.30
CA ILE A 107 -14.12 -28.50 0.70
C ILE A 107 -13.80 -29.93 1.09
N VAL A 108 -14.79 -30.62 1.63
CA VAL A 108 -14.74 -32.07 1.83
C VAL A 108 -15.67 -32.72 0.80
N GLU A 109 -15.07 -33.49 -0.10
CA GLU A 109 -15.79 -34.30 -1.08
C GLU A 109 -15.89 -35.76 -0.60
N THR A 110 -17.10 -36.30 -0.67
CA THR A 110 -17.42 -37.71 -0.45
C THR A 110 -18.17 -38.23 -1.67
N ASP A 111 -18.31 -39.55 -1.80
CA ASP A 111 -18.93 -40.17 -2.98
C ASP A 111 -20.38 -39.68 -3.25
N ASP A 112 -21.08 -39.19 -2.22
CA ASP A 112 -22.48 -38.75 -2.29
C ASP A 112 -22.73 -37.27 -1.93
N ASP A 113 -21.72 -36.54 -1.42
CA ASP A 113 -21.89 -35.18 -0.90
C ASP A 113 -20.60 -34.34 -1.00
N THR A 114 -20.74 -33.06 -1.34
CA THR A 114 -19.67 -32.07 -1.31
C THR A 114 -20.04 -31.00 -0.30
N ARG A 115 -19.21 -30.79 0.72
CA ARG A 115 -19.50 -29.86 1.81
C ARG A 115 -18.42 -28.79 1.92
N LEU A 116 -18.85 -27.54 2.06
CA LEU A 116 -18.01 -26.47 2.57
C LEU A 116 -17.89 -26.63 4.09
N THR A 117 -16.67 -26.80 4.57
CA THR A 117 -16.32 -26.89 5.98
C THR A 117 -15.34 -25.79 6.35
N LEU A 118 -15.17 -25.56 7.65
CA LEU A 118 -14.17 -24.65 8.18
C LEU A 118 -13.15 -25.46 8.97
N GLU A 119 -11.88 -25.38 8.59
CA GLU A 119 -10.76 -25.97 9.30
C GLU A 119 -10.18 -24.95 10.29
N ASN A 120 -10.02 -25.32 11.55
CA ASN A 120 -9.46 -24.41 12.55
C ASN A 120 -7.98 -24.13 12.25
N VAL A 121 -7.59 -22.86 12.28
CA VAL A 121 -6.22 -22.41 12.07
C VAL A 121 -5.82 -21.41 13.14
N SER A 122 -4.52 -21.32 13.41
CA SER A 122 -3.98 -20.34 14.34
C SER A 122 -3.72 -19.01 13.64
N ALA A 123 -3.77 -17.91 14.39
CA ALA A 123 -3.36 -16.59 13.87
C ALA A 123 -1.89 -16.58 13.39
N ALA A 124 -1.04 -17.44 13.94
CA ALA A 124 0.35 -17.59 13.49
C ALA A 124 0.43 -18.16 12.07
N GLU A 125 -0.39 -19.18 11.77
CA GLU A 125 -0.48 -19.77 10.43
C GLU A 125 -1.04 -18.76 9.44
N ILE A 126 -2.09 -18.01 9.81
CA ILE A 126 -2.66 -16.96 8.96
C ILE A 126 -1.61 -15.92 8.60
N VAL A 127 -0.86 -15.41 9.58
CA VAL A 127 0.22 -14.44 9.32
C VAL A 127 1.28 -15.06 8.42
N ALA A 128 1.65 -16.32 8.64
CA ALA A 128 2.66 -16.99 7.83
C ALA A 128 2.23 -17.18 6.37
N ASP A 129 0.95 -17.50 6.14
CA ASP A 129 0.39 -17.72 4.81
C ASP A 129 0.18 -16.40 4.05
N LEU A 130 -0.33 -15.37 4.73
CA LEU A 130 -0.57 -14.05 4.15
C LEU A 130 0.73 -13.23 3.95
N ALA A 131 1.83 -13.66 4.55
CA ALA A 131 3.10 -12.94 4.47
C ALA A 131 3.78 -13.11 3.11
N TYR A 132 3.98 -11.99 2.42
CA TYR A 132 4.76 -11.96 1.21
C TYR A 132 6.27 -12.09 1.52
N PRO A 133 7.04 -12.92 0.79
CA PRO A 133 8.48 -13.02 0.99
C PRO A 133 9.18 -11.67 0.73
N TYR A 134 10.08 -11.24 1.63
CA TYR A 134 10.81 -9.98 1.47
C TYR A 134 11.57 -9.88 0.14
N ALA A 135 12.05 -11.01 -0.40
CA ALA A 135 12.75 -11.03 -1.68
C ALA A 135 11.86 -10.63 -2.86
N ASP A 136 10.58 -11.00 -2.80
CA ASP A 136 9.60 -10.84 -3.86
C ASP A 136 8.74 -9.57 -3.69
N ALA A 137 8.72 -9.00 -2.49
CA ALA A 137 7.99 -7.78 -2.18
C ALA A 137 8.43 -6.58 -3.03
N THR A 138 7.50 -5.66 -3.26
CA THR A 138 7.77 -4.40 -3.97
C THR A 138 8.93 -3.60 -3.34
N GLU A 139 9.59 -2.77 -4.15
CA GLU A 139 10.72 -1.95 -3.68
C GLU A 139 10.32 -1.04 -2.50
N GLN A 140 9.10 -0.54 -2.50
CA GLN A 140 8.51 0.28 -1.46
C GLN A 140 8.34 -0.51 -0.17
N ALA A 141 7.72 -1.69 -0.22
CA ALA A 141 7.56 -2.58 0.94
C ALA A 141 8.93 -2.94 1.54
N ARG A 142 9.91 -3.29 0.69
CA ARG A 142 11.28 -3.60 1.13
C ARG A 142 11.98 -2.41 1.77
N THR A 143 11.72 -1.20 1.28
CA THR A 143 12.25 0.05 1.83
C THR A 143 11.66 0.33 3.19
N VAL A 144 10.34 0.20 3.36
CA VAL A 144 9.65 0.37 4.65
C VAL A 144 10.16 -0.64 5.69
N VAL A 145 10.28 -1.93 5.33
CA VAL A 145 10.83 -2.95 6.25
C VAL A 145 12.30 -2.69 6.60
N ARG A 146 13.09 -2.12 5.68
CA ARG A 146 14.52 -1.82 5.91
C ARG A 146 14.72 -0.59 6.80
N GLU A 147 13.91 0.45 6.59
CA GLU A 147 14.07 1.76 7.24
C GLU A 147 13.21 1.90 8.50
N GLY A 148 12.22 1.03 8.67
CA GLY A 148 11.33 1.01 9.84
C GLY A 148 10.17 1.98 9.69
N GLU A 149 10.44 3.26 9.52
CA GLU A 149 9.43 4.30 9.28
C GLU A 149 9.94 5.23 8.18
N THR A 150 9.19 5.33 7.08
CA THR A 150 9.67 6.04 5.89
C THR A 150 8.53 6.49 5.00
N VAL A 151 8.83 7.45 4.14
CA VAL A 151 7.93 7.99 3.14
C VAL A 151 8.28 7.38 1.79
N VAL A 152 7.29 6.78 1.12
CA VAL A 152 7.41 6.21 -0.22
C VAL A 152 6.54 6.97 -1.22
N TYR A 153 6.96 7.00 -2.48
CA TYR A 153 6.29 7.76 -3.55
C TYR A 153 5.22 6.95 -4.30
N SER A 154 4.87 5.77 -3.81
CA SER A 154 3.75 4.97 -4.29
C SER A 154 3.24 4.06 -3.18
N SER A 155 1.93 3.85 -3.14
CA SER A 155 1.29 2.98 -2.14
C SER A 155 1.86 1.57 -2.20
N VAL A 156 2.04 0.97 -1.03
CA VAL A 156 2.32 -0.47 -0.92
C VAL A 156 1.03 -1.24 -1.28
N PRO A 157 1.07 -2.20 -2.22
CA PRO A 157 -0.09 -3.03 -2.54
C PRO A 157 -0.59 -3.81 -1.32
N ASP A 158 -1.90 -4.08 -1.24
CA ASP A 158 -2.49 -4.75 -0.07
C ASP A 158 -1.86 -6.13 0.21
N ARG A 159 -1.61 -6.91 -0.84
CA ARG A 159 -0.91 -8.20 -0.77
C ARG A 159 0.53 -8.14 -0.24
N ASP A 160 1.15 -6.96 -0.23
CA ASP A 160 2.53 -6.74 0.23
C ASP A 160 2.54 -6.13 1.65
N ARG A 161 1.37 -5.96 2.31
CA ARG A 161 1.29 -5.31 3.63
C ARG A 161 1.83 -6.16 4.77
N ILE A 162 1.85 -7.49 4.63
CA ILE A 162 2.53 -8.39 5.55
C ILE A 162 3.76 -8.93 4.83
N VAL A 163 4.96 -8.69 5.38
CA VAL A 163 6.22 -9.12 4.77
C VAL A 163 6.99 -10.03 5.71
N SER A 164 7.45 -11.17 5.21
CA SER A 164 8.33 -12.08 5.95
C SER A 164 9.80 -11.81 5.63
N ARG A 165 10.62 -11.62 6.67
CA ARG A 165 12.07 -11.42 6.55
C ARG A 165 12.78 -12.15 7.67
N GLU A 166 13.66 -13.09 7.31
CA GLU A 166 14.54 -13.80 8.26
C GLU A 166 13.76 -14.47 9.41
N GLY A 167 12.59 -15.05 9.10
CA GLY A 167 11.73 -15.71 10.09
C GLY A 167 10.90 -14.77 10.98
N ARG A 168 10.94 -13.46 10.70
CA ARG A 168 10.08 -12.45 11.34
C ARG A 168 9.08 -11.90 10.35
N TYR A 169 7.96 -11.41 10.88
CA TYR A 169 6.86 -10.87 10.09
C TYR A 169 6.67 -9.39 10.43
N TYR A 170 6.44 -8.58 9.41
CA TYR A 170 6.26 -7.14 9.54
C TYR A 170 4.96 -6.72 8.86
N PHE A 171 4.10 -6.01 9.59
CA PHE A 171 2.96 -5.32 9.01
C PHE A 171 3.36 -3.89 8.63
N LEU A 172 3.02 -3.47 7.43
CA LEU A 172 3.29 -2.13 6.92
C LEU A 172 2.08 -1.24 7.21
N GLU A 173 2.08 -0.63 8.39
CA GLU A 173 1.00 0.23 8.87
C GLU A 173 1.10 1.61 8.20
N PRO A 174 0.07 2.07 7.45
CA PRO A 174 0.03 3.44 6.98
C PRO A 174 -0.14 4.37 8.18
N THR A 175 0.79 5.29 8.40
CA THR A 175 0.76 6.25 9.53
C THR A 175 0.07 7.56 9.15
N TYR A 176 0.07 7.91 7.86
CA TYR A 176 -0.65 9.04 7.31
C TYR A 176 -1.25 8.68 5.94
N ASP A 177 -2.48 9.14 5.70
CA ASP A 177 -3.06 9.12 4.36
C ASP A 177 -2.24 10.00 3.42
N ALA A 178 -2.17 9.59 2.15
CA ALA A 178 -1.36 10.19 1.10
C ALA A 178 -1.24 11.72 1.27
N GLY A 179 -0.03 12.20 1.57
CA GLY A 179 0.27 13.62 1.51
C GLY A 179 -0.14 14.09 0.11
N GLN A 180 -1.00 15.12 0.05
CA GLN A 180 -1.36 15.68 -1.25
C GLN A 180 -0.05 16.03 -1.95
N PRO A 181 0.14 15.64 -3.23
CA PRO A 181 1.26 16.16 -3.99
C PRO A 181 1.25 17.68 -3.79
N LEU A 182 2.42 18.30 -3.65
CA LEU A 182 2.49 19.76 -3.48
C LEU A 182 1.69 20.37 -4.64
N GLY A 183 0.45 20.78 -4.35
CA GLY A 183 -0.66 20.65 -5.31
C GLY A 183 -0.37 21.20 -6.70
N GLY A 184 -1.19 20.87 -7.70
CA GLY A 184 -1.00 21.27 -9.11
C GLY A 184 -0.73 22.75 -9.42
N TRP A 185 -0.65 23.64 -8.43
CA TRP A 185 0.02 24.94 -8.48
C TRP A 185 1.54 24.86 -8.63
N VAL A 186 2.29 23.94 -8.02
CA VAL A 186 3.77 23.88 -8.13
C VAL A 186 4.23 23.74 -9.59
N PRO A 187 3.66 22.86 -10.42
CA PRO A 187 3.98 22.80 -11.84
C PRO A 187 3.63 24.10 -12.56
N ARG A 188 2.48 24.72 -12.24
CA ARG A 188 2.04 26.00 -12.84
C ARG A 188 2.98 27.14 -12.50
N TYR A 189 3.45 27.25 -11.26
CA TYR A 189 4.43 28.26 -10.85
C TYR A 189 5.81 27.98 -11.43
N ARG A 190 6.22 26.71 -11.56
CA ARG A 190 7.43 26.32 -12.28
C ARG A 190 7.38 26.78 -13.74
N TRP A 191 6.28 26.49 -14.45
CA TRP A 191 6.07 26.96 -15.82
C TRP A 191 5.98 28.49 -15.91
N ALA A 192 5.30 29.15 -14.98
CA ALA A 192 5.21 30.61 -14.95
C ALA A 192 6.57 31.27 -14.69
N MET A 193 7.39 30.71 -13.79
CA MET A 193 8.77 31.17 -13.58
C MET A 193 9.60 30.97 -14.85
N TRP A 194 9.56 29.80 -15.47
CA TRP A 194 10.27 29.54 -16.73
C TRP A 194 9.84 30.47 -17.87
N LEU A 195 8.53 30.64 -18.07
CA LEU A 195 7.95 31.52 -19.08
C LEU A 195 8.14 33.01 -18.75
N GLY A 196 8.40 33.37 -17.50
CA GLY A 196 8.74 34.74 -17.12
C GLY A 196 10.22 35.03 -17.30
N THR A 197 11.10 34.19 -16.72
CA THR A 197 12.54 34.43 -16.65
C THR A 197 13.22 34.27 -18.00
N VAL A 198 12.85 33.26 -18.80
CA VAL A 198 13.53 33.02 -20.07
C VAL A 198 13.25 34.13 -21.09
N PRO A 199 11.99 34.52 -21.37
CA PRO A 199 11.72 35.62 -22.30
C PRO A 199 12.22 36.97 -21.80
N LEU A 200 12.16 37.26 -20.49
CA LEU A 200 12.74 38.48 -19.93
C LEU A 200 14.27 38.51 -20.12
N SER A 201 14.94 37.36 -19.96
CA SER A 201 16.38 37.25 -20.19
C SER A 201 16.72 37.46 -21.67
N PHE A 202 15.96 36.88 -22.60
CA PHE A 202 16.14 37.07 -24.04
C PHE A 202 15.82 38.50 -24.49
N ALA A 203 14.73 39.11 -24.01
CA ALA A 203 14.36 40.48 -24.34
C ALA A 203 15.38 41.50 -23.80
N ALA A 204 15.91 41.25 -22.59
CA ALA A 204 17.00 42.06 -22.05
C ALA A 204 18.28 41.89 -22.87
N MET A 205 18.59 40.69 -23.36
CA MET A 205 19.74 40.45 -24.24
C MET A 205 19.58 41.19 -25.59
N TRP A 206 18.41 41.08 -26.23
CA TRP A 206 18.14 41.70 -27.54
C TRP A 206 18.14 43.23 -27.51
N ARG A 207 17.65 43.85 -26.42
CA ARG A 207 17.60 45.32 -26.31
C ARG A 207 18.99 45.95 -26.19
N TRP A 208 20.01 45.18 -25.84
CA TRP A 208 21.36 45.67 -25.52
C TRP A 208 22.44 45.18 -26.51
N THR A 209 22.06 44.37 -27.50
CA THR A 209 22.84 44.10 -28.72
C THR A 209 22.46 45.06 -29.82
#